data_AF-A0AA35WBD9-F1
#
_entry.id   AF-A0AA35WBD9-F1
#
_cell.length_a   1.000
_cell.length_b   1.000
_cell.length_c   1.000
_cell.angle_alpha   90.00
_cell.angle_beta   90.00
_cell.angle_gamma   90.00
#
_symmetry.space_group_name_H-M   'P 1'
#
loop_
_entity.id
_entity.type
_entity.pdbx_description
1 polymer ?
#
loop_
_entity_poly.entity_id
_entity_poly.type
_entity_poly.pdbx_seq_one_letter_code
_entity_poly.pdbx_strand_id
1 'polypeptide(L)'
;ITELDAVNQRHEEEAREHQEEREKWREETAAKLSDKDREIQVLRSRFDKADEAATELKLQVVELQLEKVTCEQNLQDEVSNLQERLSQAERDKEEGEMVWEQKKDELEGRVTELEETVSDREFQVACLQDQLKSLETFKAETLSNIVKESKDEALLKLQNEIIDLERRLHSRTMDVEMARIDADTQMRWKEEQLQEGVSRQLKLMATEKELRETVSEKDGELRELRQLLDRARSDGGKKEREVTRLTTELGEANKTSSELEKKLEEAVVSHARHLQEMTAQKDTRIAELSKALEELQSEILGSETVAAPERNPLDFATVSTQTDPPPPPPSPSPQEEAKVGEGAAVLQVSNIPDTSLTVTNGLGGSETEEREEEGELTMESHGLIEELQLLRQEQVRLQEEVAEKNKLVRFQQLKIVDMRKALNRELRSQSSVDQFTPPPRLPHTFPAPPSVPFTMTTMLLRGKSPGPAPSGPITSCDDVNIQYLKHVIIKFLCSREDEATQLIRAVATLLNFTTQEEQFVKDYFDYKMSWFGSMPQPIYHPVRNT
;
A
#
# COMPACT_ATOMS: atom_id res chain seq x y z
N ILE A 1 -182.86 -74.86 -90.03
CA ILE A 1 -181.97 -73.98 -90.84
C ILE A 1 -181.60 -72.77 -90.00
N THR A 2 -182.53 -71.85 -89.72
CA THR A 2 -182.29 -70.64 -88.90
C THR A 2 -181.61 -70.84 -87.54
N GLU A 3 -181.83 -71.96 -86.85
CA GLU A 3 -181.12 -72.26 -85.59
C GLU A 3 -179.68 -72.74 -85.79
N LEU A 4 -179.38 -73.33 -86.96
CA LEU A 4 -178.04 -73.82 -87.28
C LEU A 4 -177.08 -72.65 -87.53
N ASP A 5 -177.55 -71.64 -88.28
CA ASP A 5 -176.78 -70.43 -88.58
C ASP A 5 -176.46 -69.65 -87.29
N ALA A 6 -177.39 -69.61 -86.34
CA ALA A 6 -177.20 -68.97 -85.03
C ALA A 6 -176.22 -69.73 -84.11
N VAL A 7 -176.13 -71.06 -84.22
CA VAL A 7 -175.10 -71.86 -83.54
C VAL A 7 -173.75 -71.71 -84.24
N ASN A 8 -173.72 -71.63 -85.57
CA ASN A 8 -172.48 -71.41 -86.32
C ASN A 8 -171.89 -70.03 -86.01
N GLN A 9 -172.71 -68.96 -85.97
CA GLN A 9 -172.27 -67.64 -85.52
C GLN A 9 -171.72 -67.66 -84.09
N ARG A 10 -172.34 -68.40 -83.15
CA ARG A 10 -171.80 -68.52 -81.79
C ARG A 10 -170.47 -69.26 -81.75
N HIS A 11 -170.29 -70.33 -82.52
CA HIS A 11 -169.00 -71.01 -82.60
C HIS A 11 -167.93 -70.20 -83.34
N GLU A 12 -168.31 -69.38 -84.32
CA GLU A 12 -167.42 -68.38 -84.96
C GLU A 12 -167.03 -67.28 -83.98
N GLU A 13 -167.96 -66.82 -83.13
CA GLU A 13 -167.72 -65.80 -82.10
C GLU A 13 -166.91 -66.34 -80.91
N GLU A 14 -167.21 -67.53 -80.41
CA GLU A 14 -166.39 -68.27 -79.43
C GLU A 14 -164.99 -68.56 -79.98
N ALA A 15 -164.86 -68.92 -81.26
CA ALA A 15 -163.56 -69.10 -81.90
C ALA A 15 -162.80 -67.77 -82.05
N ARG A 16 -163.50 -66.67 -82.33
CA ARG A 16 -162.92 -65.31 -82.35
C ARG A 16 -162.48 -64.87 -80.95
N GLU A 17 -163.31 -65.03 -79.92
CA GLU A 17 -162.95 -64.71 -78.53
C GLU A 17 -161.76 -65.55 -78.06
N HIS A 18 -161.75 -66.86 -78.32
CA HIS A 18 -160.62 -67.73 -77.98
C HIS A 18 -159.37 -67.44 -78.85
N GLN A 19 -159.51 -66.91 -80.07
CA GLN A 19 -158.38 -66.37 -80.84
C GLN A 19 -157.88 -65.07 -80.23
N GLU A 20 -158.76 -64.15 -79.84
CA GLU A 20 -158.43 -62.87 -79.19
C GLU A 20 -157.79 -63.09 -77.81
N GLU A 21 -158.24 -64.08 -77.03
CA GLU A 21 -157.55 -64.51 -75.81
C GLU A 21 -156.17 -65.11 -76.10
N ARG A 22 -156.02 -65.90 -77.17
CA ARG A 22 -154.72 -66.42 -77.63
C ARG A 22 -153.82 -65.33 -78.21
N GLU A 23 -154.36 -64.22 -78.71
CA GLU A 23 -153.60 -63.06 -79.19
C GLU A 23 -153.16 -62.21 -78.01
N LYS A 24 -154.08 -61.84 -77.13
CA LYS A 24 -153.80 -61.20 -75.84
C LYS A 24 -152.80 -61.97 -74.98
N TRP A 25 -152.88 -63.30 -74.92
CA TRP A 25 -151.90 -64.12 -74.19
C TRP A 25 -150.54 -64.18 -74.90
N ARG A 26 -150.51 -64.20 -76.24
CA ARG A 26 -149.27 -64.06 -77.03
C ARG A 26 -148.63 -62.68 -76.84
N GLU A 27 -149.43 -61.61 -76.81
CA GLU A 27 -148.97 -60.25 -76.57
C GLU A 27 -148.49 -60.05 -75.13
N GLU A 28 -149.22 -60.55 -74.14
CA GLU A 28 -148.82 -60.46 -72.72
C GLU A 28 -147.56 -61.29 -72.44
N THR A 29 -147.40 -62.47 -73.07
CA THR A 29 -146.16 -63.25 -72.97
C THR A 29 -145.01 -62.63 -73.75
N ALA A 30 -145.25 -62.04 -74.93
CA ALA A 30 -144.24 -61.30 -75.69
C ALA A 30 -143.79 -60.01 -74.98
N ALA A 31 -144.71 -59.29 -74.33
CA ALA A 31 -144.40 -58.12 -73.52
C ALA A 31 -143.55 -58.52 -72.30
N LYS A 32 -143.93 -59.58 -71.58
CA LYS A 32 -143.12 -60.15 -70.49
C LYS A 32 -141.74 -60.62 -70.96
N LEU A 33 -141.62 -61.19 -72.17
CA LEU A 33 -140.32 -61.52 -72.77
C LEU A 33 -139.51 -60.24 -73.04
N SER A 34 -140.12 -59.24 -73.68
CA SER A 34 -139.48 -57.99 -74.04
C SER A 34 -138.99 -57.20 -72.82
N ASP A 35 -139.73 -57.21 -71.71
CA ASP A 35 -139.29 -56.62 -70.44
C ASP A 35 -138.20 -57.44 -69.75
N LYS A 36 -138.21 -58.78 -69.89
CA LYS A 36 -137.09 -59.62 -69.44
C LYS A 36 -135.83 -59.41 -70.29
N ASP A 37 -135.97 -59.19 -71.59
CA ASP A 37 -134.84 -58.83 -72.47
C ASP A 37 -134.28 -57.44 -72.11
N ARG A 38 -135.13 -56.45 -71.79
CA ARG A 38 -134.69 -55.15 -71.24
C ARG A 38 -133.96 -55.31 -69.92
N GLU A 39 -134.48 -56.12 -69.00
CA GLU A 39 -133.84 -56.40 -67.70
C GLU A 39 -132.48 -57.08 -67.91
N ILE A 40 -132.39 -58.08 -68.80
CA ILE A 40 -131.13 -58.74 -69.19
C ILE A 40 -130.16 -57.73 -69.83
N GLN A 41 -130.63 -56.82 -70.68
CA GLN A 41 -129.77 -55.80 -71.30
C GLN A 41 -129.23 -54.78 -70.28
N VAL A 42 -130.05 -54.37 -69.30
CA VAL A 42 -129.62 -53.53 -68.18
C VAL A 42 -128.64 -54.27 -67.27
N LEU A 43 -128.86 -55.56 -66.99
CA LEU A 43 -127.94 -56.39 -66.22
C LEU A 43 -126.61 -56.61 -66.94
N ARG A 44 -126.62 -56.83 -68.27
CA ARG A 44 -125.40 -56.87 -69.10
C ARG A 44 -124.66 -55.55 -69.02
N SER A 45 -125.28 -54.41 -69.35
CA SER A 45 -124.60 -53.11 -69.28
C SER A 45 -124.09 -52.73 -67.89
N ARG A 46 -124.70 -53.25 -66.80
CA ARG A 46 -124.16 -53.13 -65.44
C ARG A 46 -122.98 -54.06 -65.19
N PHE A 47 -123.00 -55.28 -65.73
CA PHE A 47 -121.90 -56.24 -65.65
C PHE A 47 -120.69 -55.74 -66.44
N ASP A 48 -120.89 -55.31 -67.69
CA ASP A 48 -119.86 -54.77 -68.57
C ASP A 48 -119.13 -53.59 -67.88
N LYS A 49 -119.88 -52.63 -67.31
CA LYS A 49 -119.33 -51.51 -66.54
C LYS A 49 -118.64 -51.90 -65.24
N ALA A 50 -119.08 -52.99 -64.60
CA ALA A 50 -118.43 -53.51 -63.41
C ALA A 50 -117.10 -54.20 -63.75
N ASP A 51 -117.01 -54.85 -64.92
CA ASP A 51 -115.78 -55.47 -65.39
C ASP A 51 -114.80 -54.41 -65.94
N GLU A 52 -115.29 -53.38 -66.64
CA GLU A 52 -114.52 -52.16 -66.99
C GLU A 52 -113.89 -51.54 -65.73
N ALA A 53 -114.70 -51.20 -64.72
CA ALA A 53 -114.20 -50.66 -63.45
C ALA A 53 -113.26 -51.63 -62.71
N ALA A 54 -113.49 -52.95 -62.82
CA ALA A 54 -112.57 -53.94 -62.27
C ALA A 54 -111.26 -54.03 -63.06
N THR A 55 -111.22 -53.71 -64.35
CA THR A 55 -109.96 -53.58 -65.12
C THR A 55 -109.21 -52.29 -64.79
N GLU A 56 -109.91 -51.17 -64.61
CA GLU A 56 -109.31 -49.90 -64.20
C GLU A 56 -108.67 -50.02 -62.80
N LEU A 57 -109.38 -50.60 -61.83
CA LEU A 57 -108.83 -50.86 -60.49
C LEU A 57 -107.65 -51.83 -60.50
N LYS A 58 -107.64 -52.86 -61.37
CA LYS A 58 -106.47 -53.75 -61.54
C LYS A 58 -105.27 -52.97 -62.10
N LEU A 59 -105.49 -52.04 -63.02
CA LEU A 59 -104.43 -51.24 -63.63
C LEU A 59 -103.84 -50.23 -62.63
N GLN A 60 -104.68 -49.53 -61.86
CA GLN A 60 -104.24 -48.66 -60.76
C GLN A 60 -103.45 -49.43 -59.69
N VAL A 61 -103.86 -50.67 -59.36
CA VAL A 61 -103.10 -51.53 -58.42
C VAL A 61 -101.72 -51.92 -58.98
N VAL A 62 -101.60 -52.16 -60.29
CA VAL A 62 -100.30 -52.45 -60.94
C VAL A 62 -99.41 -51.20 -61.00
N GLU A 63 -99.99 -50.03 -61.28
CA GLU A 63 -99.28 -48.75 -61.28
C GLU A 63 -98.72 -48.41 -59.89
N LEU A 64 -99.56 -48.48 -58.85
CA LEU A 64 -99.13 -48.30 -57.45
C LEU A 64 -98.10 -49.35 -56.99
N GLN A 65 -98.15 -50.57 -57.52
CA GLN A 65 -97.12 -51.59 -57.26
C GLN A 65 -95.79 -51.24 -57.94
N LEU A 66 -95.82 -50.69 -59.16
CA LEU A 66 -94.63 -50.24 -59.88
C LEU A 66 -94.00 -49.01 -59.20
N GLU A 67 -94.81 -48.03 -58.80
CA GLU A 67 -94.35 -46.88 -58.00
C GLU A 67 -93.73 -47.33 -56.67
N LYS A 68 -94.39 -48.26 -55.95
CA LYS A 68 -93.88 -48.84 -54.71
C LYS A 68 -92.51 -49.50 -54.91
N VAL A 69 -92.37 -50.39 -55.91
CA VAL A 69 -91.10 -51.08 -56.19
C VAL A 69 -90.01 -50.09 -56.62
N THR A 70 -90.35 -49.06 -57.40
CA THR A 70 -89.39 -48.01 -57.80
C THR A 70 -88.93 -47.19 -56.60
N CYS A 71 -89.85 -46.86 -55.68
CA CYS A 71 -89.53 -46.16 -54.44
C CYS A 71 -88.67 -47.02 -53.50
N GLU A 72 -88.99 -48.31 -53.35
CA GLU A 72 -88.20 -49.26 -52.56
C GLU A 72 -86.78 -49.46 -53.15
N GLN A 73 -86.64 -49.49 -54.48
CA GLN A 73 -85.33 -49.53 -55.15
C GLN A 73 -84.54 -48.24 -54.90
N ASN A 74 -85.14 -47.06 -55.10
CA ASN A 74 -84.46 -45.77 -54.85
C ASN A 74 -83.98 -45.64 -53.40
N LEU A 75 -84.79 -46.08 -52.42
CA LEU A 75 -84.42 -46.09 -51.01
C LEU A 75 -83.30 -47.12 -50.71
N GLN A 76 -83.32 -48.29 -51.37
CA GLN A 76 -82.26 -49.28 -51.24
C GLN A 76 -80.93 -48.76 -51.82
N ASP A 77 -80.98 -48.05 -52.95
CA ASP A 77 -79.80 -47.43 -53.58
C ASP A 77 -79.26 -46.26 -52.73
N GLU A 78 -80.13 -45.44 -52.14
CA GLU A 78 -79.73 -44.37 -51.20
C GLU A 78 -79.12 -44.93 -49.91
N VAL A 79 -79.70 -45.99 -49.33
CA VAL A 79 -79.12 -46.70 -48.17
C VAL A 79 -77.76 -47.29 -48.51
N SER A 80 -77.59 -47.86 -49.71
CA SER A 80 -76.31 -48.43 -50.15
C SER A 80 -75.23 -47.35 -50.33
N ASN A 81 -75.60 -46.19 -50.90
CA ASN A 81 -74.72 -45.03 -51.03
C ASN A 81 -74.32 -44.45 -49.65
N LEU A 82 -75.28 -44.35 -48.72
CA LEU A 82 -75.01 -43.89 -47.35
C LEU A 82 -74.11 -44.87 -46.58
N GLN A 83 -74.23 -46.19 -46.81
CA GLN A 83 -73.33 -47.20 -46.26
C GLN A 83 -71.92 -47.08 -46.84
N GLU A 84 -71.76 -46.94 -48.16
CA GLU A 84 -70.45 -46.73 -48.80
C GLU A 84 -69.77 -45.46 -48.28
N ARG A 85 -70.53 -44.36 -48.16
CA ARG A 85 -70.03 -43.08 -47.63
C ARG A 85 -69.68 -43.15 -46.14
N LEU A 86 -70.43 -43.92 -45.34
CA LEU A 86 -70.09 -44.17 -43.94
C LEU A 86 -68.76 -44.91 -43.86
N SER A 87 -68.62 -46.03 -44.57
CA SER A 87 -67.39 -46.82 -44.56
C SER A 87 -66.21 -46.14 -45.25
N GLN A 88 -66.42 -45.12 -46.09
CA GLN A 88 -65.35 -44.21 -46.51
C GLN A 88 -64.93 -43.28 -45.38
N ALA A 89 -65.87 -42.61 -44.71
CA ALA A 89 -65.57 -41.72 -43.58
C ALA A 89 -64.94 -42.44 -42.38
N GLU A 90 -65.28 -43.71 -42.15
CA GLU A 90 -64.63 -44.59 -41.17
C GLU A 90 -63.16 -44.84 -41.54
N ARG A 91 -62.86 -45.17 -42.80
CA ARG A 91 -61.48 -45.36 -43.29
C ARG A 91 -60.68 -44.05 -43.30
N ASP A 92 -61.26 -42.94 -43.76
CA ASP A 92 -60.63 -41.62 -43.72
C ASP A 92 -60.27 -41.21 -42.27
N LYS A 93 -61.11 -41.59 -41.29
CA LYS A 93 -60.86 -41.41 -39.86
C LYS A 93 -59.72 -42.31 -39.36
N GLU A 94 -59.73 -43.60 -39.69
CA GLU A 94 -58.68 -44.55 -39.29
C GLU A 94 -57.31 -44.16 -39.87
N GLU A 95 -57.25 -43.73 -41.14
CA GLU A 95 -56.04 -43.18 -41.76
C GLU A 95 -55.58 -41.89 -41.05
N GLY A 96 -56.52 -41.00 -40.71
CA GLY A 96 -56.24 -39.79 -39.93
C GLY A 96 -55.67 -40.09 -38.54
N GLU A 97 -56.29 -41.02 -37.80
CA GLU A 97 -55.82 -41.45 -36.47
C GLU A 97 -54.45 -42.13 -36.54
N MET A 98 -54.18 -42.95 -37.57
CA MET A 98 -52.86 -43.54 -37.81
C MET A 98 -51.78 -42.47 -38.04
N VAL A 99 -52.05 -41.46 -38.86
CA VAL A 99 -51.10 -40.36 -39.14
C VAL A 99 -50.86 -39.50 -37.90
N TRP A 100 -51.89 -39.27 -37.07
CA TRP A 100 -51.72 -38.56 -35.80
C TRP A 100 -50.92 -39.36 -34.76
N GLU A 101 -51.14 -40.67 -34.65
CA GLU A 101 -50.39 -41.52 -33.72
C GLU A 101 -48.93 -41.67 -34.17
N GLN A 102 -48.67 -41.88 -35.46
CA GLN A 102 -47.31 -41.83 -36.02
C GLN A 102 -46.63 -40.48 -35.72
N LYS A 103 -47.37 -39.36 -35.82
CA LYS A 103 -46.81 -38.04 -35.55
C LYS A 103 -46.58 -37.78 -34.05
N LYS A 104 -47.37 -38.39 -33.18
CA LYS A 104 -47.15 -38.43 -31.73
C LYS A 104 -45.87 -39.20 -31.42
N ASP A 105 -45.70 -40.41 -31.97
CA ASP A 105 -44.51 -41.24 -31.74
C ASP A 105 -43.22 -40.56 -32.24
N GLU A 106 -43.26 -39.89 -33.40
CA GLU A 106 -42.15 -39.02 -33.87
C GLU A 106 -41.80 -37.89 -32.89
N LEU A 107 -42.78 -37.32 -32.20
CA LEU A 107 -42.57 -36.23 -31.24
C LEU A 107 -42.10 -36.76 -29.89
N GLU A 108 -42.62 -37.90 -29.43
CA GLU A 108 -42.16 -38.57 -28.21
C GLU A 108 -40.70 -39.03 -28.35
N GLY A 109 -40.32 -39.63 -29.49
CA GLY A 109 -38.91 -39.96 -29.78
C GLY A 109 -37.99 -38.73 -29.81
N ARG A 110 -38.46 -37.60 -30.38
CA ARG A 110 -37.69 -36.35 -30.35
C ARG A 110 -37.63 -35.69 -28.97
N VAL A 111 -38.56 -35.98 -28.07
CA VAL A 111 -38.48 -35.55 -26.67
C VAL A 111 -37.41 -36.37 -25.94
N THR A 112 -37.37 -37.69 -26.10
CA THR A 112 -36.36 -38.52 -25.43
C THR A 112 -34.94 -38.25 -25.96
N GLU A 113 -34.76 -38.02 -27.26
CA GLU A 113 -33.49 -37.51 -27.83
C GLU A 113 -33.05 -36.19 -27.16
N LEU A 114 -33.98 -35.26 -26.95
CA LEU A 114 -33.68 -33.98 -26.31
C LEU A 114 -33.36 -34.15 -24.82
N GLU A 115 -34.07 -35.01 -24.09
CA GLU A 115 -33.80 -35.34 -22.68
C GLU A 115 -32.43 -35.97 -22.48
N GLU A 116 -32.03 -36.93 -23.34
CA GLU A 116 -30.67 -37.49 -23.34
C GLU A 116 -29.62 -36.40 -23.60
N THR A 117 -29.81 -35.57 -24.63
CA THR A 117 -28.85 -34.49 -24.93
C THR A 117 -28.76 -33.45 -23.82
N VAL A 118 -29.84 -33.16 -23.08
CA VAL A 118 -29.82 -32.27 -21.90
C VAL A 118 -29.01 -32.90 -20.77
N SER A 119 -29.23 -34.18 -20.47
CA SER A 119 -28.48 -34.90 -19.42
C SER A 119 -26.96 -34.91 -19.69
N ASP A 120 -26.55 -35.09 -20.95
CA ASP A 120 -25.16 -34.93 -21.41
C ASP A 120 -24.58 -33.53 -21.11
N ARG A 121 -25.35 -32.46 -21.34
CA ARG A 121 -24.90 -31.08 -21.04
C ARG A 121 -24.82 -30.85 -19.53
N GLU A 122 -25.77 -31.36 -18.75
CA GLU A 122 -25.74 -31.26 -17.29
C GLU A 122 -24.52 -31.96 -16.70
N PHE A 123 -24.19 -33.16 -17.19
CA PHE A 123 -22.97 -33.88 -16.81
C PHE A 123 -21.71 -33.12 -17.21
N GLN A 124 -21.65 -32.59 -18.44
CA GLN A 124 -20.51 -31.77 -18.89
C GLN A 124 -20.33 -30.50 -18.03
N VAL A 125 -21.42 -29.82 -17.67
CA VAL A 125 -21.41 -28.65 -16.78
C VAL A 125 -20.92 -29.03 -15.39
N ALA A 126 -21.35 -30.18 -14.83
CA ALA A 126 -20.86 -30.67 -13.54
C ALA A 126 -19.33 -30.92 -13.57
N CYS A 127 -18.82 -31.59 -14.60
CA CYS A 127 -17.37 -31.80 -14.77
C CYS A 127 -16.59 -30.47 -14.89
N LEU A 128 -17.10 -29.48 -15.62
CA LEU A 128 -16.48 -28.17 -15.75
C LEU A 128 -16.51 -27.38 -14.43
N GLN A 129 -17.57 -27.51 -13.63
CA GLN A 129 -17.65 -26.91 -12.29
C GLN A 129 -16.62 -27.50 -11.32
N ASP A 130 -16.42 -28.83 -11.33
CA ASP A 130 -15.41 -29.48 -10.48
C ASP A 130 -13.98 -29.18 -10.93
N GLN A 131 -13.73 -29.05 -12.24
CA GLN A 131 -12.47 -28.51 -12.76
C GLN A 131 -12.23 -27.07 -12.26
N LEU A 132 -13.23 -26.19 -12.32
CA LEU A 132 -13.13 -24.82 -11.79
C LEU A 132 -12.77 -24.81 -10.29
N LYS A 133 -13.49 -25.57 -9.46
CA LYS A 133 -13.20 -25.71 -8.02
C LYS A 133 -11.76 -26.17 -7.77
N SER A 134 -11.27 -27.15 -8.54
CA SER A 134 -9.90 -27.66 -8.39
C SER A 134 -8.83 -26.62 -8.76
N LEU A 135 -9.10 -25.77 -9.76
CA LEU A 135 -8.21 -24.67 -10.14
C LEU A 135 -8.25 -23.52 -9.13
N GLU A 136 -9.41 -23.28 -8.51
CA GLU A 136 -9.56 -22.30 -7.42
C GLU A 136 -8.81 -22.74 -6.16
N THR A 137 -8.93 -24.01 -5.74
CA THR A 137 -8.15 -24.54 -4.61
C THR A 137 -6.65 -24.55 -4.88
N PHE A 138 -6.22 -24.96 -6.08
CA PHE A 138 -4.81 -24.93 -6.47
C PHE A 138 -4.23 -23.51 -6.49
N LYS A 139 -4.98 -22.52 -7.00
CA LYS A 139 -4.57 -21.11 -6.95
C LYS A 139 -4.49 -20.58 -5.51
N ALA A 140 -5.47 -20.92 -4.66
CA ALA A 140 -5.48 -20.50 -3.26
C ALA A 140 -4.29 -21.10 -2.48
N GLU A 141 -3.98 -22.38 -2.69
CA GLU A 141 -2.83 -23.05 -2.08
C GLU A 141 -1.50 -22.46 -2.59
N THR A 142 -1.37 -22.25 -3.91
CA THR A 142 -0.17 -21.63 -4.50
C THR A 142 0.08 -20.22 -3.95
N LEU A 143 -0.96 -19.37 -3.90
CA LEU A 143 -0.84 -18.02 -3.33
C LEU A 143 -0.56 -18.05 -1.82
N SER A 144 -1.15 -18.99 -1.08
CA SER A 144 -0.86 -19.20 0.34
C SER A 144 0.61 -19.55 0.57
N ASN A 145 1.19 -20.42 -0.26
CA ASN A 145 2.59 -20.83 -0.19
C ASN A 145 3.53 -19.66 -0.54
N ILE A 146 3.31 -18.95 -1.64
CA ILE A 146 4.12 -17.77 -2.03
C ILE A 146 4.09 -16.69 -0.92
N VAL A 147 2.91 -16.41 -0.36
CA VAL A 147 2.74 -15.43 0.73
C VAL A 147 3.40 -15.91 2.03
N LYS A 148 3.52 -17.22 2.25
CA LYS A 148 4.24 -17.80 3.39
C LYS A 148 5.76 -17.71 3.18
N GLU A 149 6.25 -18.17 2.04
CA GLU A 149 7.68 -18.16 1.67
C GLU A 149 8.26 -16.73 1.71
N SER A 150 7.53 -15.75 1.16
CA SER A 150 7.91 -14.33 1.22
C SER A 150 7.96 -13.78 2.66
N LYS A 151 7.08 -14.24 3.57
CA LYS A 151 7.13 -13.87 4.99
C LYS A 151 8.28 -14.54 5.72
N ASP A 152 8.51 -15.82 5.47
CA ASP A 152 9.59 -16.59 6.09
C ASP A 152 10.96 -16.02 5.64
N GLU A 153 11.10 -15.61 4.38
CA GLU A 153 12.29 -14.90 3.86
C GLU A 153 12.46 -13.50 4.50
N ALA A 154 11.38 -12.71 4.61
CA ALA A 154 11.43 -11.40 5.26
C ALA A 154 11.77 -11.49 6.76
N LEU A 155 11.25 -12.51 7.46
CA LEU A 155 11.61 -12.81 8.84
C LEU A 155 13.08 -13.20 8.97
N LEU A 156 13.61 -14.01 8.05
CA LEU A 156 15.03 -14.40 8.04
C LEU A 156 15.95 -13.20 7.80
N LYS A 157 15.59 -12.29 6.89
CA LYS A 157 16.31 -11.02 6.65
C LYS A 157 16.36 -10.16 7.92
N LEU A 158 15.23 -9.97 8.60
CA LEU A 158 15.15 -9.21 9.85
C LEU A 158 15.91 -9.89 11.01
N GLN A 159 15.90 -11.22 11.10
CA GLN A 159 16.70 -11.96 12.10
C GLN A 159 18.21 -11.77 11.88
N ASN A 160 18.67 -11.83 10.62
CA ASN A 160 20.07 -11.56 10.29
C ASN A 160 20.48 -10.11 10.59
N GLU A 161 19.62 -9.13 10.31
CA GLU A 161 19.86 -7.73 10.65
C GLU A 161 19.98 -7.51 12.16
N ILE A 162 19.10 -8.15 12.97
CA ILE A 162 19.20 -8.13 14.44
C ILE A 162 20.53 -8.70 14.91
N ILE A 163 20.95 -9.87 14.41
CA ILE A 163 22.22 -10.52 14.78
C ILE A 163 23.43 -9.64 14.43
N ASP A 164 23.40 -8.94 13.30
CA ASP A 164 24.47 -8.02 12.89
C ASP A 164 24.47 -6.71 13.71
N LEU A 165 23.30 -6.20 14.10
CA LEU A 165 23.18 -5.06 15.01
C LEU A 165 23.65 -5.40 16.43
N GLU A 166 23.32 -6.60 16.94
CA GLU A 166 23.83 -7.12 18.21
C GLU A 166 25.36 -7.25 18.18
N ARG A 167 25.93 -7.79 17.09
CA ARG A 167 27.40 -7.90 16.93
C ARG A 167 28.08 -6.52 16.89
N ARG A 168 27.49 -5.55 16.19
CA ARG A 168 27.98 -4.15 16.14
C ARG A 168 27.89 -3.46 17.51
N LEU A 169 26.80 -3.68 18.24
CA LEU A 169 26.61 -3.15 19.59
C LEU A 169 27.61 -3.76 20.56
N HIS A 170 27.82 -5.08 20.52
CA HIS A 170 28.82 -5.75 21.35
C HIS A 170 30.24 -5.27 21.07
N SER A 171 30.64 -5.15 19.79
CA SER A 171 31.94 -4.57 19.41
C SER A 171 32.12 -3.17 19.99
N ARG A 172 31.12 -2.29 19.82
CA ARG A 172 31.19 -0.90 20.30
C ARG A 172 31.18 -0.80 21.83
N THR A 173 30.62 -1.78 22.53
CA THR A 173 30.75 -1.90 24.00
C THR A 173 32.18 -2.26 24.38
N MET A 174 32.81 -3.24 23.71
CA MET A 174 34.22 -3.60 23.92
C MET A 174 35.16 -2.42 23.62
N ASP A 175 34.91 -1.66 22.54
CA ASP A 175 35.68 -0.46 22.20
C ASP A 175 35.63 0.60 23.32
N VAL A 176 34.45 0.81 23.92
CA VAL A 176 34.24 1.75 25.04
C VAL A 176 34.87 1.24 26.34
N GLU A 177 34.81 -0.06 26.61
CA GLU A 177 35.50 -0.66 27.76
C GLU A 177 37.03 -0.56 27.61
N MET A 178 37.57 -0.80 26.42
CA MET A 178 39.00 -0.66 26.14
C MET A 178 39.46 0.79 26.29
N ALA A 179 38.76 1.74 25.66
CA ALA A 179 39.06 3.17 25.79
C ALA A 179 38.94 3.67 27.24
N ARG A 180 38.07 3.06 28.05
CA ARG A 180 38.00 3.32 29.49
C ARG A 180 39.21 2.75 30.24
N ILE A 181 39.69 1.55 29.89
CA ILE A 181 40.91 0.97 30.49
C ILE A 181 42.15 1.82 30.13
N ASP A 182 42.24 2.30 28.90
CA ASP A 182 43.31 3.22 28.47
C ASP A 182 43.24 4.56 29.20
N ALA A 183 42.04 5.09 29.44
CA ALA A 183 41.85 6.29 30.27
C ALA A 183 42.22 6.06 31.74
N ASP A 184 41.75 4.97 32.36
CA ASP A 184 42.04 4.61 33.75
C ASP A 184 43.56 4.37 33.97
N THR A 185 44.25 3.75 33.00
CA THR A 185 45.71 3.54 33.06
C THR A 185 46.50 4.82 32.83
N GLN A 186 46.10 5.68 31.87
CA GLN A 186 46.73 6.99 31.67
C GLN A 186 46.55 7.90 32.90
N MET A 187 45.39 7.83 33.56
CA MET A 187 45.13 8.57 34.80
C MET A 187 46.02 8.08 35.95
N ARG A 188 46.19 6.77 36.14
CA ARG A 188 47.14 6.21 37.12
C ARG A 188 48.58 6.64 36.84
N TRP A 189 49.03 6.63 35.59
CA TRP A 189 50.38 7.08 35.23
C TRP A 189 50.60 8.58 35.52
N LYS A 190 49.59 9.43 35.24
CA LYS A 190 49.61 10.85 35.63
C LYS A 190 49.63 11.03 37.14
N GLU A 191 48.86 10.23 37.88
CA GLU A 191 48.84 10.24 39.34
C GLU A 191 50.20 9.82 39.92
N GLU A 192 50.82 8.75 39.41
CA GLU A 192 52.16 8.31 39.81
C GLU A 192 53.22 9.40 39.54
N GLN A 193 53.18 10.06 38.38
CA GLN A 193 54.07 11.19 38.08
C GLN A 193 53.85 12.40 39.01
N LEU A 194 52.61 12.68 39.42
CA LEU A 194 52.32 13.71 40.43
C LEU A 194 52.81 13.29 41.83
N GLN A 195 52.58 12.04 42.24
CA GLN A 195 53.08 11.50 43.51
C GLN A 195 54.62 11.48 43.58
N GLU A 196 55.29 11.14 42.47
CA GLU A 196 56.75 11.21 42.38
C GLU A 196 57.22 12.68 42.42
N GLY A 197 56.55 13.59 41.70
CA GLY A 197 56.80 15.04 41.75
C GLY A 197 56.72 15.61 43.17
N VAL A 198 55.64 15.29 43.90
CA VAL A 198 55.47 15.67 45.32
C VAL A 198 56.55 15.01 46.19
N SER A 199 56.91 13.76 45.93
CA SER A 199 57.98 13.06 46.66
C SER A 199 59.37 13.68 46.43
N ARG A 200 59.68 14.13 45.20
CA ARG A 200 60.88 14.91 44.87
C ARG A 200 60.86 16.26 45.59
N GLN A 201 59.72 16.95 45.60
CA GLN A 201 59.56 18.23 46.30
C GLN A 201 59.71 18.09 47.82
N LEU A 202 59.17 17.04 48.45
CA LEU A 202 59.35 16.76 49.87
C LEU A 202 60.81 16.44 50.23
N LYS A 203 61.54 15.71 49.37
CA LYS A 203 62.99 15.47 49.52
C LYS A 203 63.79 16.79 49.41
N LEU A 204 63.44 17.65 48.45
CA LEU A 204 64.04 18.98 48.32
C LEU A 204 63.77 19.85 49.55
N MET A 205 62.53 19.89 50.05
CA MET A 205 62.18 20.61 51.29
C MET A 205 62.94 20.09 52.52
N ALA A 206 63.18 18.77 52.61
CA ALA A 206 63.99 18.18 53.68
C ALA A 206 65.46 18.60 53.58
N THR A 207 66.09 18.47 52.41
CA THR A 207 67.48 18.90 52.19
C THR A 207 67.65 20.43 52.31
N GLU A 208 66.65 21.23 51.95
CA GLU A 208 66.65 22.68 52.18
C GLU A 208 66.56 23.01 53.68
N LYS A 209 65.80 22.23 54.46
CA LYS A 209 65.75 22.36 55.92
C LYS A 209 67.10 21.99 56.56
N GLU A 210 67.73 20.89 56.13
CA GLU A 210 69.08 20.48 56.57
C GLU A 210 70.14 21.53 56.20
N LEU A 211 70.04 22.14 55.01
CA LEU A 211 70.89 23.25 54.59
C LEU A 211 70.65 24.52 55.42
N ARG A 212 69.40 24.83 55.78
CA ARG A 212 69.08 25.95 56.69
C ARG A 212 69.60 25.70 58.11
N GLU A 213 69.55 24.47 58.59
CA GLU A 213 70.07 24.08 59.90
C GLU A 213 71.61 24.17 59.92
N THR A 214 72.30 23.58 58.94
CA THR A 214 73.76 23.69 58.82
C THR A 214 74.26 25.12 58.53
N VAL A 215 73.52 25.93 57.76
CA VAL A 215 73.84 27.37 57.62
C VAL A 215 73.66 28.11 58.95
N SER A 216 72.62 27.81 59.73
CA SER A 216 72.42 28.38 61.08
C SER A 216 73.52 27.97 62.06
N GLU A 217 74.03 26.75 61.96
CA GLU A 217 75.22 26.28 62.70
C GLU A 217 76.48 27.05 62.27
N LYS A 218 76.72 27.21 60.96
CA LYS A 218 77.87 27.98 60.45
C LYS A 218 77.77 29.47 60.75
N ASP A 219 76.59 30.07 60.79
CA ASP A 219 76.38 31.42 61.32
C ASP A 219 76.58 31.47 62.85
N GLY A 220 76.39 30.36 63.56
CA GLY A 220 76.84 30.18 64.95
C GLY A 220 78.36 30.24 65.07
N GLU A 221 79.07 29.33 64.40
CA GLU A 221 80.54 29.28 64.35
C GLU A 221 81.15 30.62 63.91
N LEU A 222 80.58 31.28 62.89
CA LEU A 222 81.03 32.60 62.43
C LEU A 222 80.79 33.72 63.46
N ARG A 223 79.73 33.65 64.28
CA ARG A 223 79.54 34.59 65.40
C ARG A 223 80.57 34.36 66.51
N GLU A 224 80.90 33.11 66.83
CA GLU A 224 81.94 32.78 67.80
C GLU A 224 83.34 33.19 67.32
N LEU A 225 83.68 32.88 66.06
CA LEU A 225 84.94 33.29 65.42
C LEU A 225 85.07 34.82 65.33
N ARG A 226 83.98 35.55 65.02
CA ARG A 226 83.96 37.02 65.09
C ARG A 226 84.18 37.51 66.52
N GLN A 227 83.52 36.94 67.51
CA GLN A 227 83.70 37.31 68.92
C GLN A 227 85.13 37.00 69.42
N LEU A 228 85.78 35.93 68.94
CA LEU A 228 87.19 35.64 69.18
C LEU A 228 88.12 36.64 68.46
N LEU A 229 87.80 37.01 67.21
CA LEU A 229 88.55 38.03 66.46
C LEU A 229 88.44 39.41 67.14
N ASP A 230 87.28 39.77 67.69
CA ASP A 230 87.07 41.03 68.40
C ASP A 230 87.76 41.05 69.76
N ARG A 231 87.82 39.90 70.47
CA ARG A 231 88.71 39.72 71.63
C ARG A 231 90.17 39.92 71.22
N ALA A 232 90.63 39.26 70.16
CA ALA A 232 92.01 39.38 69.67
C ALA A 232 92.35 40.80 69.17
N ARG A 233 91.40 41.52 68.56
CA ARG A 233 91.54 42.95 68.22
C ARG A 233 91.56 43.84 69.45
N SER A 234 90.77 43.54 70.47
CA SER A 234 90.79 44.26 71.76
C SER A 234 92.12 44.08 72.47
N ASP A 235 92.66 42.85 72.53
CA ASP A 235 93.97 42.54 73.11
C ASP A 235 95.13 43.06 72.25
N GLY A 236 94.98 43.04 70.92
CA GLY A 236 95.87 43.72 69.98
C GLY A 236 95.93 45.22 70.27
N GLY A 237 94.78 45.90 70.38
CA GLY A 237 94.68 47.31 70.73
C GLY A 237 95.15 47.65 72.16
N LYS A 238 95.12 46.69 73.10
CA LYS A 238 95.80 46.84 74.40
C LYS A 238 97.31 46.80 74.24
N LYS A 239 97.85 45.84 73.49
CA LYS A 239 99.29 45.73 73.19
C LYS A 239 99.80 46.92 72.37
N GLU A 240 99.01 47.42 71.43
CA GLU A 240 99.33 48.61 70.62
C GLU A 240 99.37 49.86 71.49
N ARG A 241 98.43 50.02 72.44
CA ARG A 241 98.50 51.09 73.46
C ARG A 241 99.73 50.95 74.36
N GLU A 242 100.06 49.74 74.79
CA GLU A 242 101.28 49.47 75.59
C GLU A 242 102.55 49.81 74.80
N VAL A 243 102.64 49.42 73.52
CA VAL A 243 103.73 49.77 72.62
C VAL A 243 103.82 51.28 72.41
N THR A 244 102.70 51.99 72.22
CA THR A 244 102.74 53.46 72.14
C THR A 244 103.19 54.10 73.45
N ARG A 245 102.80 53.57 74.62
CA ARG A 245 103.27 54.08 75.92
C ARG A 245 104.78 53.87 76.10
N LEU A 246 105.28 52.67 75.81
CA LEU A 246 106.70 52.35 75.80
C LEU A 246 107.48 53.21 74.78
N THR A 247 106.87 53.54 73.64
CA THR A 247 107.48 54.43 72.62
C THR A 247 107.54 55.87 73.10
N THR A 248 106.52 56.37 73.82
CA THR A 248 106.59 57.70 74.46
C THR A 248 107.60 57.75 75.61
N GLU A 249 107.66 56.72 76.45
CA GLU A 249 108.67 56.57 77.53
C GLU A 249 110.09 56.56 76.95
N LEU A 250 110.32 55.83 75.85
CA LEU A 250 111.60 55.82 75.14
C LEU A 250 111.92 57.19 74.51
N GLY A 251 110.91 57.89 73.99
CA GLY A 251 111.06 59.25 73.46
C GLY A 251 111.47 60.27 74.53
N GLU A 252 110.90 60.19 75.73
CA GLU A 252 111.26 61.04 76.88
C GLU A 252 112.65 60.70 77.44
N ALA A 253 113.01 59.41 77.50
CA ALA A 253 114.36 58.97 77.86
C ALA A 253 115.42 59.48 76.86
N ASN A 254 115.15 59.39 75.56
CA ASN A 254 116.08 59.88 74.53
C ASN A 254 116.22 61.42 74.56
N LYS A 255 115.14 62.14 74.89
CA LYS A 255 115.13 63.59 75.04
C LYS A 255 115.97 64.06 76.24
N THR A 256 115.87 63.37 77.37
CA THR A 256 116.70 63.66 78.56
C THR A 256 118.17 63.28 78.35
N SER A 257 118.47 62.26 77.53
CA SER A 257 119.84 61.95 77.10
C SER A 257 120.46 63.09 76.28
N SER A 258 119.74 63.60 75.27
CA SER A 258 120.19 64.74 74.45
C SER A 258 120.42 66.02 75.25
N GLU A 259 119.61 66.27 76.29
CA GLU A 259 119.80 67.39 77.22
C GLU A 259 121.01 67.24 78.17
N LEU A 260 121.55 66.04 78.33
CA LEU A 260 122.78 65.78 79.08
C LEU A 260 124.01 65.92 78.17
N GLU A 261 123.97 65.37 76.97
CA GLU A 261 125.03 65.52 75.96
C GLU A 261 125.31 67.00 75.66
N LYS A 262 124.27 67.80 75.44
CA LYS A 262 124.41 69.24 75.20
C LYS A 262 125.11 69.99 76.35
N LYS A 263 124.79 69.63 77.60
CA LYS A 263 125.43 70.24 78.80
C LYS A 263 126.89 69.83 78.94
N LEU A 264 127.24 68.61 78.54
CA LEU A 264 128.62 68.13 78.50
C LEU A 264 129.43 68.88 77.42
N GLU A 265 128.85 69.10 76.24
CA GLU A 265 129.51 69.78 75.12
C GLU A 265 129.72 71.28 75.39
N GLU A 266 128.74 71.97 76.01
CA GLU A 266 128.89 73.34 76.51
C GLU A 266 129.99 73.48 77.59
N ALA A 267 130.18 72.45 78.43
CA ALA A 267 131.27 72.41 79.41
C ALA A 267 132.65 72.19 78.77
N VAL A 268 132.78 71.30 77.78
CA VAL A 268 134.03 71.07 77.04
C VAL A 268 134.46 72.32 76.26
N VAL A 269 133.52 72.97 75.56
CA VAL A 269 133.77 74.17 74.75
C VAL A 269 134.15 75.40 75.59
N SER A 270 133.66 75.51 76.82
CA SER A 270 134.07 76.58 77.75
C SER A 270 135.44 76.30 78.37
N HIS A 271 135.74 75.06 78.74
CA HIS A 271 137.06 74.68 79.28
C HIS A 271 138.18 74.82 78.23
N ALA A 272 137.91 74.46 76.97
CA ALA A 272 138.85 74.61 75.86
C ALA A 272 139.24 76.08 75.61
N ARG A 273 138.28 77.02 75.64
CA ARG A 273 138.58 78.46 75.52
C ARG A 273 139.49 78.96 76.64
N HIS A 274 139.23 78.56 77.89
CA HIS A 274 140.04 79.02 79.02
C HIS A 274 141.51 78.54 78.92
N LEU A 275 141.73 77.31 78.46
CA LEU A 275 143.08 76.81 78.19
C LEU A 275 143.76 77.54 77.01
N GLN A 276 143.01 77.88 75.96
CA GLN A 276 143.53 78.64 74.82
C GLN A 276 143.94 80.07 75.20
N GLU A 277 143.13 80.75 76.01
CA GLU A 277 143.43 82.07 76.60
C GLU A 277 144.74 82.04 77.43
N MET A 278 144.85 81.06 78.33
CA MET A 278 146.03 80.85 79.18
C MET A 278 147.29 80.40 78.43
N THR A 279 147.15 79.93 77.18
CA THR A 279 148.26 79.58 76.30
C THR A 279 148.73 80.81 75.53
N ALA A 280 147.81 81.60 74.95
CA ALA A 280 148.13 82.85 74.28
C ALA A 280 148.85 83.88 75.20
N GLN A 281 148.48 83.93 76.49
CA GLN A 281 149.18 84.74 77.50
C GLN A 281 150.60 84.25 77.84
N LYS A 282 150.92 82.97 77.59
CA LYS A 282 152.28 82.43 77.70
C LYS A 282 153.08 82.68 76.42
N ASP A 283 152.48 82.44 75.26
CA ASP A 283 153.16 82.58 73.97
C ASP A 283 153.55 84.03 73.67
N THR A 284 152.70 84.99 74.04
CA THR A 284 153.05 86.43 74.01
C THR A 284 154.22 86.76 74.93
N ARG A 285 154.25 86.20 76.14
CA ARG A 285 155.34 86.41 77.10
C ARG A 285 156.64 85.71 76.69
N ILE A 286 156.53 84.58 75.99
CA ILE A 286 157.67 83.89 75.36
C ILE A 286 158.20 84.73 74.20
N ALA A 287 157.34 85.28 73.33
CA ALA A 287 157.76 86.14 72.22
C ALA A 287 158.52 87.40 72.69
N GLU A 288 158.07 88.04 73.78
CA GLU A 288 158.79 89.16 74.39
C GLU A 288 160.20 88.76 74.88
N LEU A 289 160.34 87.58 75.50
CA LEU A 289 161.61 87.09 76.04
C LEU A 289 162.54 86.52 74.95
N SER A 290 162.00 85.86 73.92
CA SER A 290 162.76 85.35 72.77
C SER A 290 163.38 86.50 71.97
N LYS A 291 162.64 87.60 71.76
CA LYS A 291 163.18 88.79 71.07
C LYS A 291 164.35 89.43 71.84
N ALA A 292 164.32 89.40 73.16
CA ALA A 292 165.43 89.86 74.01
C ALA A 292 166.60 88.85 74.09
N LEU A 293 166.39 87.59 73.66
CA LEU A 293 167.41 86.55 73.59
C LEU A 293 168.13 86.53 72.24
N GLU A 294 167.44 86.78 71.12
CA GLU A 294 168.07 86.83 69.79
C GLU A 294 169.13 87.94 69.67
N GLU A 295 168.91 89.11 70.30
CA GLU A 295 169.93 90.17 70.32
C GLU A 295 171.18 89.80 71.15
N LEU A 296 171.06 88.88 72.12
CA LEU A 296 172.14 88.39 72.97
C LEU A 296 172.67 86.98 72.60
N GLN A 297 172.21 86.40 71.49
CA GLN A 297 172.74 85.15 70.92
C GLN A 297 173.54 85.37 69.62
N SER A 298 174.00 86.59 69.40
CA SER A 298 175.03 86.90 68.40
C SER A 298 176.47 86.78 68.92
N GLU A 299 176.65 86.49 70.21
CA GLU A 299 177.96 86.27 70.84
C GLU A 299 177.89 85.13 71.89
N ILE A 300 178.94 84.30 71.97
CA ILE A 300 179.19 83.22 72.95
C ILE A 300 178.49 81.84 72.72
N LEU A 301 179.32 80.81 72.91
CA LEU A 301 179.18 79.33 72.90
C LEU A 301 177.91 78.76 73.59
N GLY A 302 177.47 77.52 73.38
CA GLY A 302 178.01 76.38 72.60
C GLY A 302 177.54 75.01 73.16
N SER A 303 178.06 73.90 72.60
CA SER A 303 177.95 72.48 73.08
C SER A 303 176.55 71.82 73.32
N GLU A 304 176.18 70.94 72.38
CA GLU A 304 175.95 69.48 72.57
C GLU A 304 175.14 68.89 73.77
N THR A 305 174.08 68.11 73.40
CA THR A 305 173.73 66.73 73.86
C THR A 305 172.89 66.43 75.16
N VAL A 306 172.30 65.21 75.15
CA VAL A 306 171.88 64.32 76.28
C VAL A 306 170.39 64.29 76.76
N ALA A 307 169.71 63.19 76.36
CA ALA A 307 168.82 62.24 77.10
C ALA A 307 167.49 62.63 77.84
N ALA A 308 166.76 61.56 78.18
CA ALA A 308 165.47 61.48 78.92
C ALA A 308 165.72 61.17 80.44
N PRO A 309 164.95 60.41 81.28
CA PRO A 309 163.80 59.50 81.07
C PRO A 309 162.71 59.39 82.22
N GLU A 310 161.85 58.35 82.17
CA GLU A 310 161.13 57.66 83.31
C GLU A 310 160.01 58.41 84.11
N ARG A 311 159.04 57.80 84.85
CA ARG A 311 158.59 56.41 85.14
C ARG A 311 157.11 56.35 85.67
N ASN A 312 156.30 55.36 85.25
CA ASN A 312 155.52 54.30 85.99
C ASN A 312 154.97 54.48 87.45
N PRO A 313 154.08 53.60 88.04
CA PRO A 313 153.34 52.40 87.52
C PRO A 313 151.88 52.08 88.10
N LEU A 314 151.32 50.89 87.76
CA LEU A 314 150.24 50.06 88.42
C LEU A 314 148.74 50.50 88.32
N ASP A 315 147.70 49.62 88.32
CA ASP A 315 147.60 48.14 88.49
C ASP A 315 146.35 47.42 87.84
N PHE A 316 146.47 46.10 87.53
CA PHE A 316 145.42 45.04 87.22
C PHE A 316 144.35 45.32 86.10
N ALA A 317 143.37 44.48 85.65
CA ALA A 317 142.80 43.10 85.80
C ALA A 317 141.82 42.81 84.58
N THR A 318 141.13 41.69 84.25
CA THR A 318 141.15 40.19 84.43
C THR A 318 140.13 39.55 83.40
N VAL A 319 140.03 38.21 83.17
CA VAL A 319 139.76 37.57 81.83
C VAL A 319 138.98 36.20 81.79
N SER A 320 138.39 35.81 80.62
CA SER A 320 137.99 34.44 80.09
C SER A 320 136.64 33.74 80.52
N THR A 321 136.05 32.69 79.87
CA THR A 321 136.47 31.64 78.86
C THR A 321 135.29 30.88 78.12
N GLN A 322 135.49 30.39 76.86
CA GLN A 322 134.89 29.20 76.12
C GLN A 322 133.32 29.07 75.90
N THR A 323 132.68 28.09 75.19
CA THR A 323 132.97 26.70 74.66
C THR A 323 132.20 26.33 73.32
N ASP A 324 131.91 25.04 72.97
CA ASP A 324 131.48 24.49 71.62
C ASP A 324 130.41 23.31 71.71
N PRO A 325 129.95 22.53 70.65
CA PRO A 325 128.51 22.14 70.47
C PRO A 325 128.09 20.60 70.35
N PRO A 326 127.53 20.04 69.24
CA PRO A 326 126.14 19.48 69.06
C PRO A 326 126.11 17.91 68.86
N PRO A 327 125.31 17.16 68.00
CA PRO A 327 124.12 17.42 67.13
C PRO A 327 122.78 16.55 67.17
N PRO A 328 122.53 15.38 66.49
CA PRO A 328 121.19 14.96 65.94
C PRO A 328 120.61 13.64 66.57
N PRO A 329 119.65 12.81 66.02
CA PRO A 329 118.85 12.76 64.75
C PRO A 329 117.30 12.62 65.03
N PRO A 330 116.36 11.77 64.46
CA PRO A 330 116.34 10.62 63.49
C PRO A 330 115.31 10.73 62.31
N SER A 331 114.64 9.62 61.89
CA SER A 331 113.71 9.40 60.72
C SER A 331 112.85 8.09 60.96
N PRO A 332 111.85 7.60 60.16
CA PRO A 332 111.86 7.37 58.68
C PRO A 332 110.49 7.44 57.90
N SER A 333 110.50 7.01 56.63
CA SER A 333 109.39 6.69 55.69
C SER A 333 109.39 5.16 55.35
N PRO A 334 108.67 4.57 54.35
CA PRO A 334 107.58 5.01 53.44
C PRO A 334 106.38 3.99 53.29
N GLN A 335 105.39 4.30 52.43
CA GLN A 335 104.55 3.43 51.51
C GLN A 335 103.39 4.31 50.92
N GLU A 336 103.03 4.34 49.63
CA GLU A 336 102.43 3.34 48.71
C GLU A 336 100.96 2.96 49.08
N GLU A 337 99.95 2.95 48.20
CA GLU A 337 99.85 3.09 46.71
C GLU A 337 98.60 3.92 46.25
N ALA A 338 98.55 4.29 44.95
CA ALA A 338 97.36 4.43 44.07
C ALA A 338 96.24 5.47 44.41
N LYS A 339 95.49 6.08 43.47
CA LYS A 339 95.52 6.14 41.99
C LYS A 339 94.75 7.41 41.53
N VAL A 340 95.10 8.02 40.39
CA VAL A 340 94.37 9.17 39.79
C VAL A 340 94.34 9.03 38.25
N GLY A 341 93.24 9.50 37.63
CA GLY A 341 93.01 9.53 36.18
C GLY A 341 92.43 8.22 35.61
N GLU A 342 91.76 8.20 34.46
CA GLU A 342 91.07 9.25 33.69
C GLU A 342 90.11 8.54 32.69
N GLY A 343 89.12 9.21 32.09
CA GLY A 343 88.01 8.53 31.38
C GLY A 343 88.25 8.16 29.91
N ALA A 344 87.40 7.28 29.33
CA ALA A 344 87.10 7.21 27.89
C ALA A 344 85.95 6.23 27.51
N ALA A 345 84.83 6.75 26.99
CA ALA A 345 83.87 6.12 26.04
C ALA A 345 82.80 7.20 25.70
N VAL A 346 82.60 7.77 24.50
CA VAL A 346 82.70 7.35 23.07
C VAL A 346 81.45 6.64 22.56
N LEU A 347 81.03 6.98 21.32
CA LEU A 347 79.72 6.79 20.65
C LEU A 347 78.67 7.83 21.09
N GLN A 348 78.20 8.79 20.29
CA GLN A 348 78.31 9.04 18.83
C GLN A 348 77.55 8.04 17.91
N VAL A 349 76.33 8.43 17.50
CA VAL A 349 75.71 8.13 16.18
C VAL A 349 74.91 9.37 15.75
N SER A 350 74.90 9.67 14.44
CA SER A 350 74.24 10.84 13.79
C SER A 350 72.73 10.59 13.55
N ASN A 351 71.86 11.58 13.25
CA ASN A 351 71.80 12.39 12.01
C ASN A 351 70.83 13.61 12.12
N ILE A 352 70.85 14.48 11.10
CA ILE A 352 70.15 15.78 10.92
C ILE A 352 69.92 15.96 9.38
N PRO A 353 68.96 16.74 8.80
CA PRO A 353 67.59 17.16 9.18
C PRO A 353 66.53 16.82 8.07
N ASP A 354 65.38 17.52 8.10
CA ASP A 354 64.45 17.95 7.02
C ASP A 354 64.69 17.57 5.54
N THR A 355 63.60 17.30 4.79
CA THR A 355 63.06 18.27 3.79
C THR A 355 61.71 17.89 3.12
N SER A 356 60.90 18.94 2.86
CA SER A 356 59.96 19.17 1.74
C SER A 356 58.96 18.12 1.18
N LEU A 357 57.69 18.56 1.11
CA LEU A 357 56.75 18.52 -0.05
C LEU A 357 56.38 17.14 -0.67
N THR A 358 55.17 16.87 -1.18
CA THR A 358 54.34 17.69 -2.08
C THR A 358 52.89 17.17 -2.13
N VAL A 359 51.94 18.00 -2.57
CA VAL A 359 50.56 17.57 -2.92
C VAL A 359 50.55 16.80 -4.25
N THR A 360 49.80 15.69 -4.33
CA THR A 360 49.40 15.05 -5.60
C THR A 360 47.97 14.53 -5.55
N ASN A 361 47.19 14.80 -6.60
CA ASN A 361 45.86 14.21 -6.84
C ASN A 361 45.98 12.82 -7.51
N GLY A 362 44.93 12.01 -7.35
CA GLY A 362 44.70 10.71 -8.00
C GLY A 362 43.64 9.95 -7.18
N LEU A 363 42.38 9.74 -7.59
CA LEU A 363 41.76 9.74 -8.93
C LEU A 363 42.40 8.75 -9.91
N GLY A 364 41.82 7.54 -9.97
CA GLY A 364 41.99 6.59 -11.06
C GLY A 364 41.95 5.11 -10.67
N GLY A 365 40.86 4.41 -11.01
CA GLY A 365 40.94 3.00 -11.43
C GLY A 365 40.36 1.90 -10.53
N SER A 366 39.02 1.75 -10.53
CA SER A 366 38.38 0.42 -10.51
C SER A 366 37.01 0.37 -11.23
N GLU A 367 36.72 1.33 -12.12
CA GLU A 367 35.48 1.38 -12.93
C GLU A 367 35.55 0.42 -14.14
N THR A 368 35.55 -0.90 -13.91
CA THR A 368 35.55 -1.90 -15.02
C THR A 368 34.64 -3.11 -14.87
N GLU A 369 34.02 -3.38 -13.71
CA GLU A 369 33.11 -4.54 -13.54
C GLU A 369 31.65 -4.14 -13.19
N GLU A 370 31.39 -3.01 -12.54
CA GLU A 370 30.03 -2.58 -12.14
C GLU A 370 29.15 -2.12 -13.34
N ARG A 371 29.74 -1.91 -14.53
CA ARG A 371 29.08 -1.23 -15.66
C ARG A 371 28.14 -2.10 -16.49
N GLU A 372 28.21 -3.42 -16.38
CA GLU A 372 27.27 -4.31 -17.11
C GLU A 372 25.96 -4.51 -16.32
N GLU A 373 26.01 -4.67 -14.98
CA GLU A 373 24.80 -4.80 -14.16
C GLU A 373 23.99 -3.49 -14.06
N GLU A 374 24.62 -2.31 -13.95
CA GLU A 374 23.88 -1.03 -13.99
C GLU A 374 23.17 -0.79 -15.35
N GLY A 375 23.69 -1.37 -16.44
CA GLY A 375 23.08 -1.29 -17.77
C GLY A 375 21.79 -2.11 -17.90
N GLU A 376 21.71 -3.25 -17.24
CA GLU A 376 20.54 -4.13 -17.27
C GLU A 376 19.45 -3.65 -16.29
N LEU A 377 19.84 -3.26 -15.07
CA LEU A 377 18.92 -2.74 -14.05
C LEU A 377 18.22 -1.44 -14.49
N THR A 378 18.89 -0.61 -15.30
CA THR A 378 18.29 0.62 -15.84
C THR A 378 17.28 0.37 -16.95
N MET A 379 17.38 -0.73 -17.72
CA MET A 379 16.36 -1.10 -18.72
C MET A 379 15.06 -1.58 -18.07
N GLU A 380 15.12 -2.46 -17.06
CA GLU A 380 13.92 -2.90 -16.34
C GLU A 380 13.23 -1.74 -15.60
N SER A 381 14.01 -0.87 -14.97
CA SER A 381 13.50 0.37 -14.35
C SER A 381 12.77 1.26 -15.37
N HIS A 382 13.29 1.38 -16.59
CA HIS A 382 12.66 2.18 -17.64
C HIS A 382 11.34 1.58 -18.14
N GLY A 383 11.24 0.25 -18.22
CA GLY A 383 10.00 -0.46 -18.56
C GLY A 383 8.90 -0.27 -17.52
N LEU A 384 9.23 -0.37 -16.22
CA LEU A 384 8.29 -0.10 -15.13
C LEU A 384 7.85 1.38 -15.10
N ILE A 385 8.73 2.31 -15.48
CA ILE A 385 8.37 3.73 -15.64
C ILE A 385 7.39 3.94 -16.80
N GLU A 386 7.53 3.21 -17.91
CA GLU A 386 6.60 3.26 -19.05
C GLU A 386 5.23 2.65 -18.70
N GLU A 387 5.19 1.49 -18.02
CA GLU A 387 3.95 0.90 -17.54
C GLU A 387 3.21 1.83 -16.55
N LEU A 388 3.94 2.48 -15.62
CA LEU A 388 3.37 3.48 -14.71
C LEU A 388 2.87 4.74 -15.42
N GLN A 389 3.46 5.11 -16.58
CA GLN A 389 2.95 6.19 -17.42
C GLN A 389 1.66 5.77 -18.15
N LEU A 390 1.59 4.55 -18.69
CA LEU A 390 0.40 4.00 -19.34
C LEU A 390 -0.77 3.85 -18.35
N LEU A 391 -0.53 3.31 -17.15
CA LEU A 391 -1.56 3.24 -16.09
C LEU A 391 -2.06 4.63 -15.67
N ARG A 392 -1.16 5.62 -15.59
CA ARG A 392 -1.53 7.01 -15.30
C ARG A 392 -2.34 7.63 -16.44
N GLN A 393 -2.01 7.33 -17.69
CA GLN A 393 -2.74 7.82 -18.86
C GLN A 393 -4.16 7.22 -18.93
N GLU A 394 -4.31 5.92 -18.68
CA GLU A 394 -5.61 5.25 -18.62
C GLU A 394 -6.44 5.75 -17.41
N GLN A 395 -5.80 6.03 -16.26
CA GLN A 395 -6.48 6.65 -15.12
C GLN A 395 -7.06 8.03 -15.49
N VAL A 396 -6.34 8.85 -16.27
CA VAL A 396 -6.85 10.14 -16.79
C VAL A 396 -8.00 9.90 -17.77
N ARG A 397 -7.84 8.98 -18.74
CA ARG A 397 -8.90 8.65 -19.72
C ARG A 397 -10.20 8.21 -19.05
N LEU A 398 -10.11 7.38 -18.01
CA LEU A 398 -11.26 6.93 -17.22
C LEU A 398 -11.88 8.06 -16.38
N GLN A 399 -11.07 8.97 -15.84
CA GLN A 399 -11.58 10.18 -15.17
C GLN A 399 -12.34 11.11 -16.13
N GLU A 400 -11.84 11.28 -17.36
CA GLU A 400 -12.53 12.06 -18.41
C GLU A 400 -13.86 11.39 -18.80
N GLU A 401 -13.86 10.09 -19.06
CA GLU A 401 -15.08 9.32 -19.39
C GLU A 401 -16.14 9.39 -18.27
N VAL A 402 -15.72 9.33 -17.01
CA VAL A 402 -16.58 9.54 -15.83
C VAL A 402 -17.07 10.98 -15.75
N ALA A 403 -16.24 11.98 -16.06
CA ALA A 403 -16.65 13.38 -16.10
C ALA A 403 -17.71 13.64 -17.20
N GLU A 404 -17.57 13.00 -18.36
CA GLU A 404 -18.54 13.11 -19.47
C GLU A 404 -19.87 12.44 -19.14
N LYS A 405 -19.85 11.22 -18.59
CA LYS A 405 -21.08 10.55 -18.11
C LYS A 405 -21.78 11.38 -17.03
N ASN A 406 -21.03 12.06 -16.15
CA ASN A 406 -21.60 13.01 -15.18
C ASN A 406 -22.21 14.27 -15.83
N LYS A 407 -21.63 14.81 -16.91
CA LYS A 407 -22.27 15.89 -17.70
C LYS A 407 -23.60 15.42 -18.29
N LEU A 408 -23.63 14.22 -18.87
CA LEU A 408 -24.84 13.62 -19.47
C LEU A 408 -25.95 13.37 -18.45
N VAL A 409 -25.62 12.82 -17.27
CA VAL A 409 -26.59 12.63 -16.17
C VAL A 409 -27.21 13.96 -15.73
N ARG A 410 -26.40 15.03 -15.59
CA ARG A 410 -26.92 16.37 -15.25
C ARG A 410 -27.84 16.93 -16.34
N PHE A 411 -27.51 16.73 -17.61
CA PHE A 411 -28.37 17.12 -18.74
C PHE A 411 -29.70 16.36 -18.76
N GLN A 412 -29.68 15.04 -18.51
CA GLN A 412 -30.89 14.22 -18.39
C GLN A 412 -31.76 14.64 -17.20
N GLN A 413 -31.16 14.92 -16.03
CA GLN A 413 -31.87 15.45 -14.86
C GLN A 413 -32.55 16.80 -15.16
N LEU A 414 -31.85 17.71 -15.84
CA LEU A 414 -32.42 19.00 -16.28
C LEU A 414 -33.62 18.78 -17.22
N LYS A 415 -33.49 17.91 -18.23
CA LYS A 415 -34.58 17.54 -19.14
C LYS A 415 -35.79 16.97 -18.41
N ILE A 416 -35.59 16.11 -17.41
CA ILE A 416 -36.67 15.56 -16.56
C ILE A 416 -37.35 16.67 -15.75
N VAL A 417 -36.58 17.62 -15.20
CA VAL A 417 -37.14 18.77 -14.47
C VAL A 417 -37.99 19.65 -15.38
N ASP A 418 -37.56 19.92 -16.61
CA ASP A 418 -38.32 20.75 -17.55
C ASP A 418 -39.54 20.04 -18.13
N MET A 419 -39.46 18.74 -18.42
CA MET A 419 -40.63 17.92 -18.75
C MET A 419 -41.65 17.88 -17.60
N ARG A 420 -41.21 17.80 -16.34
CA ARG A 420 -42.09 17.92 -15.16
C ARG A 420 -42.75 19.29 -15.06
N LYS A 421 -42.07 20.39 -15.42
CA LYS A 421 -42.68 21.74 -15.49
C LYS A 421 -43.75 21.82 -16.58
N ALA A 422 -43.50 21.25 -17.76
CA ALA A 422 -44.46 21.23 -18.86
C ALA A 422 -45.72 20.43 -18.50
N LEU A 423 -45.56 19.19 -18.02
CA LEU A 423 -46.68 18.31 -17.70
C LEU A 423 -47.54 18.84 -16.53
N ASN A 424 -46.93 19.48 -15.52
CA ASN A 424 -47.68 20.18 -14.45
C ASN A 424 -48.41 21.45 -14.94
N ARG A 425 -47.99 22.05 -16.06
CA ARG A 425 -48.70 23.17 -16.69
C ARG A 425 -49.93 22.67 -17.44
N GLU A 426 -49.82 21.54 -18.11
CA GLU A 426 -50.86 20.93 -18.95
C GLU A 426 -51.98 20.24 -18.14
N LEU A 427 -51.64 19.53 -17.06
CA LEU A 427 -52.64 18.99 -16.13
C LEU A 427 -53.53 20.07 -15.50
N ARG A 428 -52.96 21.27 -15.24
CA ARG A 428 -53.70 22.41 -14.70
C ARG A 428 -54.68 23.05 -15.71
N SER A 429 -54.61 22.67 -16.99
CA SER A 429 -55.53 23.11 -18.04
C SER A 429 -56.61 22.08 -18.41
N GLN A 430 -56.57 20.86 -17.88
CA GLN A 430 -57.54 19.80 -18.21
C GLN A 430 -58.66 19.60 -17.17
N SER A 431 -58.58 20.20 -15.97
CA SER A 431 -59.53 19.95 -14.88
C SER A 431 -60.79 20.85 -14.93
N SER A 432 -61.54 20.82 -16.03
CA SER A 432 -62.86 21.47 -16.17
C SER A 432 -63.68 20.82 -17.28
N VAL A 433 -65.02 20.83 -17.12
CA VAL A 433 -66.03 20.09 -17.93
C VAL A 433 -66.00 18.57 -17.62
N ASP A 434 -67.10 17.84 -17.37
CA ASP A 434 -68.53 18.09 -17.64
C ASP A 434 -69.51 17.59 -16.53
N GLN A 435 -70.82 17.84 -16.66
CA GLN A 435 -71.89 17.36 -15.75
C GLN A 435 -73.28 17.08 -16.39
N PHE A 436 -73.88 15.93 -15.99
CA PHE A 436 -75.34 15.64 -15.85
C PHE A 436 -76.31 15.39 -17.06
N THR A 437 -77.31 14.51 -16.80
CA THR A 437 -78.65 14.25 -17.45
C THR A 437 -78.85 13.27 -18.66
N PRO A 438 -79.88 12.37 -18.63
CA PRO A 438 -80.40 11.53 -19.75
C PRO A 438 -81.98 11.58 -19.92
N PRO A 439 -82.71 10.59 -20.53
CA PRO A 439 -82.96 10.22 -21.96
C PRO A 439 -84.49 10.19 -22.38
N PRO A 440 -84.92 9.87 -23.65
CA PRO A 440 -85.77 8.65 -23.90
C PRO A 440 -85.97 8.03 -25.36
N ARG A 441 -86.04 6.67 -25.44
CA ARG A 441 -86.99 5.71 -26.17
C ARG A 441 -87.36 5.70 -27.71
N LEU A 442 -86.94 4.61 -28.43
CA LEU A 442 -87.64 3.62 -29.36
C LEU A 442 -88.65 4.04 -30.51
N PRO A 443 -89.24 3.16 -31.42
CA PRO A 443 -89.08 1.71 -31.80
C PRO A 443 -89.13 1.32 -33.36
N HIS A 444 -89.21 -0.01 -33.70
CA HIS A 444 -89.68 -0.70 -34.98
C HIS A 444 -88.67 -1.02 -36.16
N THR A 445 -88.91 -1.87 -37.23
CA THR A 445 -89.41 -3.29 -37.45
C THR A 445 -89.18 -3.86 -38.90
N PHE A 446 -89.06 -5.21 -39.10
CA PHE A 446 -89.26 -6.07 -40.34
C PHE A 446 -88.34 -5.90 -41.60
N PRO A 447 -88.26 -6.87 -42.57
CA PRO A 447 -88.42 -8.36 -42.57
C PRO A 447 -87.22 -9.14 -43.25
N ALA A 448 -87.33 -10.47 -43.43
CA ALA A 448 -86.44 -11.38 -44.21
C ALA A 448 -87.17 -11.91 -45.49
N PRO A 449 -86.70 -12.86 -46.36
CA PRO A 449 -85.67 -13.94 -46.28
C PRO A 449 -84.51 -13.70 -47.31
N PRO A 450 -83.70 -14.67 -47.87
CA PRO A 450 -83.59 -16.13 -47.70
C PRO A 450 -82.14 -16.65 -47.42
N SER A 451 -81.61 -17.63 -48.18
CA SER A 451 -80.40 -18.43 -47.86
C SER A 451 -79.65 -18.98 -49.09
N VAL A 452 -78.30 -18.96 -49.05
CA VAL A 452 -77.41 -20.16 -49.13
C VAL A 452 -76.05 -19.80 -48.49
N PRO A 453 -75.26 -20.76 -47.97
CA PRO A 453 -74.28 -20.47 -46.91
C PRO A 453 -72.83 -20.28 -47.36
N PHE A 454 -72.11 -19.38 -46.69
CA PHE A 454 -70.71 -19.61 -46.33
C PHE A 454 -70.39 -19.02 -44.96
N THR A 455 -69.40 -19.59 -44.27
CA THR A 455 -69.21 -19.42 -42.82
C THR A 455 -68.06 -18.45 -42.51
N MET A 456 -68.35 -17.38 -41.76
CA MET A 456 -67.58 -16.99 -40.56
C MET A 456 -68.24 -15.78 -39.86
N THR A 457 -68.35 -15.85 -38.53
CA THR A 457 -69.22 -14.96 -37.76
C THR A 457 -68.53 -13.70 -37.28
N THR A 458 -69.12 -12.53 -37.57
CA THR A 458 -68.86 -11.27 -36.84
C THR A 458 -70.17 -10.79 -36.20
N MET A 459 -70.27 -10.87 -34.86
CA MET A 459 -71.18 -10.06 -34.00
C MET A 459 -70.65 -10.11 -32.55
N LEU A 460 -70.24 -8.99 -31.95
CA LEU A 460 -71.05 -7.90 -31.34
C LEU A 460 -71.62 -8.23 -29.95
N LEU A 461 -71.04 -7.63 -28.91
CA LEU A 461 -71.61 -7.56 -27.57
C LEU A 461 -72.68 -6.46 -27.48
N ARG A 462 -73.91 -6.81 -27.10
CA ARG A 462 -74.94 -5.86 -26.65
C ARG A 462 -75.82 -6.49 -25.57
N GLY A 463 -75.55 -6.15 -24.32
CA GLY A 463 -76.10 -6.86 -23.15
C GLY A 463 -77.57 -6.56 -22.78
N LYS A 464 -78.10 -7.40 -21.90
CA LYS A 464 -79.38 -7.21 -21.19
C LYS A 464 -79.36 -7.94 -19.84
N SER A 465 -79.93 -7.31 -18.81
CA SER A 465 -80.36 -7.93 -17.54
C SER A 465 -81.80 -7.41 -17.25
N PRO A 466 -82.57 -7.84 -16.21
CA PRO A 466 -82.15 -8.52 -14.98
C PRO A 466 -82.95 -9.81 -14.61
N GLY A 467 -82.50 -10.49 -13.55
CA GLY A 467 -83.18 -11.59 -12.85
C GLY A 467 -82.43 -11.97 -11.56
N PRO A 468 -83.09 -12.47 -10.50
CA PRO A 468 -82.46 -12.65 -9.19
C PRO A 468 -81.58 -13.90 -9.03
N ALA A 469 -80.71 -13.86 -8.01
CA ALA A 469 -79.78 -14.90 -7.57
C ALA A 469 -80.48 -16.23 -7.19
N PRO A 470 -79.80 -17.41 -7.19
CA PRO A 470 -78.57 -17.61 -6.39
C PRO A 470 -77.40 -18.38 -7.05
N SER A 471 -76.19 -18.07 -6.56
CA SER A 471 -74.99 -18.93 -6.46
C SER A 471 -74.77 -20.05 -7.51
N GLY A 472 -74.04 -19.73 -8.57
CA GLY A 472 -73.34 -20.69 -9.42
C GLY A 472 -72.23 -19.98 -10.20
N PRO A 473 -70.99 -20.50 -10.27
CA PRO A 473 -69.90 -19.83 -10.97
C PRO A 473 -70.09 -19.96 -12.49
N ILE A 474 -70.08 -18.84 -13.20
CA ILE A 474 -70.16 -18.79 -14.66
C ILE A 474 -68.76 -19.10 -15.21
N THR A 475 -68.50 -20.36 -15.55
CA THR A 475 -67.15 -20.83 -15.95
C THR A 475 -66.99 -21.16 -17.44
N SER A 476 -68.09 -21.26 -18.20
CA SER A 476 -68.07 -21.76 -19.58
C SER A 476 -67.61 -20.78 -20.66
N CYS A 477 -67.49 -19.48 -20.33
CA CYS A 477 -66.98 -18.47 -21.28
C CYS A 477 -65.47 -18.26 -21.12
N ASP A 478 -64.99 -18.21 -19.89
CA ASP A 478 -63.56 -18.00 -19.60
C ASP A 478 -62.71 -19.20 -20.02
N ASP A 479 -63.20 -20.44 -19.87
CA ASP A 479 -62.47 -21.65 -20.28
C ASP A 479 -62.22 -21.70 -21.80
N VAL A 480 -63.21 -21.28 -22.60
CA VAL A 480 -63.05 -21.08 -24.06
C VAL A 480 -62.02 -19.99 -24.34
N ASN A 481 -62.06 -18.88 -23.60
CA ASN A 481 -61.09 -17.79 -23.75
C ASN A 481 -59.67 -18.23 -23.38
N ILE A 482 -59.51 -19.10 -22.37
CA ILE A 482 -58.23 -19.69 -21.95
C ILE A 482 -57.70 -20.67 -23.01
N GLN A 483 -58.55 -21.48 -23.65
CA GLN A 483 -58.14 -22.36 -24.75
C GLN A 483 -57.67 -21.55 -25.98
N TYR A 484 -58.39 -20.50 -26.37
CA TYR A 484 -57.94 -19.58 -27.42
C TYR A 484 -56.65 -18.85 -27.04
N LEU A 485 -56.54 -18.35 -25.81
CA LEU A 485 -55.32 -17.71 -25.29
C LEU A 485 -54.12 -18.67 -25.32
N LYS A 486 -54.29 -19.93 -24.92
CA LYS A 486 -53.24 -20.96 -25.00
C LYS A 486 -52.78 -21.14 -26.45
N HIS A 487 -53.70 -21.25 -27.41
CA HIS A 487 -53.36 -21.34 -28.83
C HIS A 487 -52.65 -20.08 -29.35
N VAL A 488 -53.14 -18.88 -28.99
CA VAL A 488 -52.57 -17.60 -29.44
C VAL A 488 -51.19 -17.34 -28.84
N ILE A 489 -50.94 -17.69 -27.57
CA ILE A 489 -49.60 -17.62 -26.95
C ILE A 489 -48.64 -18.62 -27.59
N ILE A 490 -49.04 -19.88 -27.78
CA ILE A 490 -48.20 -20.89 -28.45
C ILE A 490 -47.90 -20.44 -29.88
N LYS A 491 -48.88 -19.92 -30.62
CA LYS A 491 -48.65 -19.38 -31.96
C LYS A 491 -47.71 -18.18 -31.91
N PHE A 492 -47.90 -17.23 -31.00
CA PHE A 492 -47.02 -16.05 -30.86
C PHE A 492 -45.56 -16.42 -30.63
N LEU A 493 -45.29 -17.35 -29.70
CA LEU A 493 -43.93 -17.83 -29.38
C LEU A 493 -43.26 -18.61 -30.53
N CYS A 494 -44.05 -19.25 -31.40
CA CYS A 494 -43.57 -20.04 -32.53
C CYS A 494 -43.69 -19.33 -33.90
N SER A 495 -44.08 -18.05 -33.93
CA SER A 495 -44.31 -17.30 -35.17
C SER A 495 -43.06 -16.63 -35.72
N ARG A 496 -43.09 -16.32 -37.02
CA ARG A 496 -42.16 -15.37 -37.64
C ARG A 496 -42.50 -13.94 -37.23
N GLU A 497 -41.52 -13.04 -37.34
CA GLU A 497 -41.56 -11.65 -36.89
C GLU A 497 -42.85 -10.91 -37.31
N ASP A 498 -43.18 -10.90 -38.60
CA ASP A 498 -44.39 -10.25 -39.16
C ASP A 498 -45.72 -10.79 -38.58
N GLU A 499 -45.78 -12.09 -38.27
CA GLU A 499 -46.97 -12.73 -37.65
C GLU A 499 -47.01 -12.48 -36.15
N ALA A 500 -45.86 -12.53 -35.48
CA ALA A 500 -45.74 -12.30 -34.05
C ALA A 500 -46.19 -10.87 -33.68
N THR A 501 -45.76 -9.84 -34.42
CA THR A 501 -46.20 -8.45 -34.20
C THR A 501 -47.71 -8.28 -34.31
N GLN A 502 -48.39 -9.06 -35.15
CA GLN A 502 -49.86 -9.06 -35.26
C GLN A 502 -50.51 -9.80 -34.07
N LEU A 503 -49.91 -10.90 -33.61
CA LEU A 503 -50.39 -11.69 -32.48
C LEU A 503 -50.22 -10.98 -31.13
N ILE A 504 -49.29 -10.03 -30.98
CA ILE A 504 -49.20 -9.17 -29.77
C ILE A 504 -50.55 -8.49 -29.48
N ARG A 505 -51.24 -7.98 -30.50
CA ARG A 505 -52.58 -7.37 -30.35
C ARG A 505 -53.65 -8.38 -29.94
N ALA A 506 -53.56 -9.61 -30.43
CA ALA A 506 -54.47 -10.69 -30.03
C ALA A 506 -54.24 -11.09 -28.56
N VAL A 507 -52.98 -11.25 -28.14
CA VAL A 507 -52.60 -11.49 -26.73
C VAL A 507 -53.08 -10.34 -25.84
N ALA A 508 -52.84 -9.08 -26.23
CA ALA A 508 -53.28 -7.89 -25.50
C ALA A 508 -54.81 -7.84 -25.34
N THR A 509 -55.56 -8.21 -26.39
CA THR A 509 -57.03 -8.25 -26.33
C THR A 509 -57.53 -9.38 -25.42
N LEU A 510 -56.93 -10.57 -25.48
CA LEU A 510 -57.34 -11.73 -24.68
C LEU A 510 -56.96 -11.61 -23.19
N LEU A 511 -55.85 -10.93 -22.88
CA LEU A 511 -55.38 -10.65 -21.51
C LEU A 511 -55.85 -9.29 -20.95
N ASN A 512 -56.58 -8.48 -21.72
CA ASN A 512 -57.01 -7.13 -21.37
C ASN A 512 -55.84 -6.19 -20.97
N PHE A 513 -54.72 -6.28 -21.68
CA PHE A 513 -53.60 -5.34 -21.51
C PHE A 513 -54.04 -3.90 -21.81
N THR A 514 -53.48 -2.94 -21.07
CA THR A 514 -53.55 -1.53 -21.46
C THR A 514 -52.72 -1.29 -22.73
N THR A 515 -53.01 -0.22 -23.46
CA THR A 515 -52.24 0.17 -24.65
C THR A 515 -50.75 0.42 -24.34
N GLN A 516 -50.42 0.75 -23.10
CA GLN A 516 -49.03 0.91 -22.64
C GLN A 516 -48.33 -0.45 -22.43
N GLU A 517 -49.05 -1.49 -22.03
CA GLU A 517 -48.55 -2.86 -21.93
C GLU A 517 -48.48 -3.54 -23.30
N GLU A 518 -49.46 -3.34 -24.20
CA GLU A 518 -49.38 -3.76 -25.62
C GLU A 518 -48.12 -3.16 -26.27
N GLN A 519 -47.89 -1.85 -26.11
CA GLN A 519 -46.72 -1.18 -26.67
C GLN A 519 -45.42 -1.62 -26.00
N PHE A 520 -45.37 -1.84 -24.68
CA PHE A 520 -44.16 -2.33 -24.02
C PHE A 520 -43.78 -3.75 -24.47
N VAL A 521 -44.75 -4.66 -24.59
CA VAL A 521 -44.53 -6.01 -25.12
C VAL A 521 -44.04 -5.95 -26.56
N LYS A 522 -44.57 -5.02 -27.37
CA LYS A 522 -44.06 -4.76 -28.72
C LYS A 522 -42.64 -4.21 -28.73
N ASP A 523 -42.34 -3.13 -28.01
CA ASP A 523 -41.00 -2.55 -27.95
C ASP A 523 -39.96 -3.57 -27.45
N TYR A 524 -40.35 -4.46 -26.53
CA TYR A 524 -39.50 -5.55 -26.04
C TYR A 524 -39.29 -6.67 -27.07
N PHE A 525 -40.31 -6.99 -27.87
CA PHE A 525 -40.20 -7.93 -28.99
C PHE A 525 -39.31 -7.36 -30.11
N ASP A 526 -39.58 -6.12 -30.54
CA ASP A 526 -38.79 -5.41 -31.55
C ASP A 526 -37.32 -5.23 -31.09
N TYR A 527 -37.08 -5.00 -29.78
CA TYR A 527 -35.73 -5.06 -29.19
C TYR A 527 -35.09 -6.44 -29.30
N LYS A 528 -35.83 -7.52 -29.04
CA LYS A 528 -35.30 -8.88 -29.04
C LYS A 528 -34.92 -9.39 -30.43
N MET A 529 -35.50 -8.85 -31.50
CA MET A 529 -35.14 -9.16 -32.89
C MET A 529 -34.11 -8.20 -33.49
N SER A 530 -33.98 -6.97 -32.94
CA SER A 530 -33.02 -5.98 -33.42
C SER A 530 -31.61 -6.16 -32.84
N TRP A 531 -30.63 -6.41 -33.72
CA TRP A 531 -29.19 -6.50 -33.39
C TRP A 531 -28.63 -5.25 -32.68
N PHE A 532 -29.25 -4.08 -32.88
CA PHE A 532 -28.78 -2.78 -32.38
C PHE A 532 -29.75 -2.10 -31.39
N GLY A 533 -30.76 -2.80 -30.91
CA GLY A 533 -31.71 -2.25 -29.94
C GLY A 533 -31.11 -2.06 -28.54
N SER A 534 -31.77 -1.24 -27.72
CA SER A 534 -31.50 -1.13 -26.28
C SER A 534 -32.69 -1.64 -25.48
N MET A 535 -32.46 -2.50 -24.49
CA MET A 535 -33.52 -3.18 -23.73
C MET A 535 -34.53 -2.18 -23.12
N PRO A 536 -35.81 -2.20 -23.50
CA PRO A 536 -36.80 -1.30 -22.93
C PRO A 536 -37.03 -1.64 -21.46
N GLN A 537 -37.08 -0.61 -20.63
CA GLN A 537 -37.18 -0.73 -19.17
C GLN A 537 -38.60 -1.14 -18.78
N PRO A 538 -38.80 -2.25 -18.04
CA PRO A 538 -40.13 -2.68 -17.61
C PRO A 538 -40.77 -1.63 -16.71
N ILE A 539 -42.02 -1.26 -17.05
CA ILE A 539 -42.79 -0.23 -16.35
C ILE A 539 -43.37 -0.85 -15.08
N TYR A 540 -42.53 -0.97 -14.05
CA TYR A 540 -42.94 -1.41 -12.72
C TYR A 540 -43.87 -0.37 -12.08
N HIS A 541 -45.17 -0.49 -12.34
CA HIS A 541 -46.18 0.03 -11.43
C HIS A 541 -46.06 -0.73 -10.09
N PRO A 542 -45.80 -0.05 -8.96
CA PRO A 542 -45.78 -0.72 -7.67
C PRO A 542 -47.20 -1.17 -7.35
N VAL A 543 -47.44 -2.48 -7.41
CA VAL A 543 -48.71 -3.10 -7.00
C VAL A 543 -48.98 -2.72 -5.55
N ARG A 544 -49.97 -1.86 -5.34
CA ARG A 544 -50.44 -1.52 -4.00
C ARG A 544 -51.27 -2.69 -3.50
N ASN A 545 -50.66 -3.53 -2.68
CA ASN A 545 -51.41 -4.45 -1.83
C ASN A 545 -52.41 -3.63 -0.98
N THR A 546 -53.68 -4.00 -1.08
CA THR A 546 -54.81 -3.48 -0.29
C THR A 546 -55.28 -4.55 0.68
#